data_AF-A0AAW0D6F9-F1
#
_entry.id   AF-A0AAW0D6F9-F1
#
_cell.length_a   1.000
_cell.length_b   1.000
_cell.length_c   1.000
_cell.angle_alpha   90.00
_cell.angle_beta   90.00
_cell.angle_gamma   90.00
#
_symmetry.space_group_name_H-M   'P 1'
#
loop_
_entity.id
_entity.type
_entity.pdbx_description
1 polymer ?
#
loop_
_entity_poly.entity_id
_entity_poly.type
_entity_poly.pdbx_seq_one_letter_code
_entity_poly.pdbx_strand_id
1 'polypeptide(L)'
;MPVDNNLNLDTVKSHSPEHDRDCSSPKMPRCRSGASMSSSPPLKPSDISTASLFTPRAFPPPSLTGVPVEYIIDQLHTFAPHYWNKPDTADCTIVIPVPHPRGRAGSSFSGDMPAFSMSSGSEKGRRVTEPALNSVPRISLKLHMDYLSAHSTFLRGLFSGASSLDLISSAALSEAPSRPSTSGQFAVPENRLPRLMPCDPSHPVVFLPVPDPSSMHLLVHWMYFGSTSYIENSLNEGQVEWEGIARNVEYLGLPADIKVFLGRWYARWLHTEQGASDGEEGEEDDFEDDETETVYYSDDEDASEPSTAPARVDLAAALAEPHSASSADDNEKRGRPRSARPLSTCSSQSV
;
A
#
# COMPACT_ATOMS: atom_id res chain seq x y z
N MET A 1 -10.60 6.98 32.74
CA MET A 1 -9.90 5.88 33.43
C MET A 1 -8.54 5.71 32.76
N PRO A 2 -7.47 6.36 33.24
CA PRO A 2 -6.15 6.18 32.66
C PRO A 2 -5.58 4.84 33.12
N VAL A 3 -5.09 4.05 32.17
CA VAL A 3 -4.41 2.78 32.44
C VAL A 3 -2.92 3.05 32.26
N ASP A 4 -2.21 3.14 33.38
CA ASP A 4 -0.76 3.27 33.43
C ASP A 4 -0.11 1.95 32.97
N ASN A 5 0.41 1.92 31.73
CA ASN A 5 1.26 0.84 31.24
C ASN A 5 2.74 1.18 31.50
N ASN A 6 3.19 0.90 32.72
CA ASN A 6 4.60 0.80 33.07
C ASN A 6 5.11 -0.60 32.67
N LEU A 7 5.76 -0.71 31.52
CA LEU A 7 6.48 -1.92 31.14
C LEU A 7 7.95 -1.80 31.57
N ASN A 8 8.24 -2.42 32.70
CA ASN A 8 9.58 -2.68 33.21
C ASN A 8 10.19 -3.82 32.35
N LEU A 9 11.24 -3.52 31.58
CA LEU A 9 11.97 -4.51 30.78
C LEU A 9 13.06 -5.16 31.65
N ASP A 10 12.71 -6.25 32.33
CA ASP A 10 13.71 -7.11 32.97
C ASP A 10 14.46 -7.94 31.92
N THR A 11 15.77 -7.71 31.91
CA THR A 11 16.76 -8.36 31.06
C THR A 11 16.97 -9.82 31.50
N VAL A 12 16.41 -10.78 30.76
CA VAL A 12 16.75 -12.20 30.91
C VAL A 12 17.86 -12.58 29.94
N LYS A 13 19.07 -12.69 30.50
CA LYS A 13 20.31 -13.12 29.85
C LYS A 13 20.30 -14.65 29.68
N SER A 14 19.85 -15.14 28.53
CA SER A 14 19.91 -16.57 28.18
C SER A 14 21.31 -16.96 27.67
N HIS A 15 22.02 -17.77 28.46
CA HIS A 15 23.21 -18.52 28.04
C HIS A 15 22.87 -19.52 26.93
N SER A 16 23.66 -19.53 25.86
CA SER A 16 23.69 -20.62 24.87
C SER A 16 25.01 -21.41 25.02
N PRO A 17 24.98 -22.75 25.06
CA PRO A 17 26.18 -23.56 25.09
C PRO A 17 26.74 -23.78 23.67
N GLU A 18 28.04 -23.60 23.56
CA GLU A 18 28.86 -23.93 22.40
C GLU A 18 28.77 -25.43 22.09
N HIS A 19 28.45 -25.77 20.84
CA HIS A 19 28.55 -27.12 20.32
C HIS A 19 29.57 -27.14 19.18
N ASP A 20 30.79 -27.51 19.53
CA ASP A 20 31.82 -27.94 18.58
C ASP A 20 31.29 -29.05 17.68
N ARG A 21 31.44 -28.86 16.36
CA ARG A 21 31.27 -29.93 15.37
C ARG A 21 32.48 -29.99 14.46
N ASP A 22 33.19 -31.10 14.63
CA ASP A 22 34.34 -31.54 13.85
C ASP A 22 34.10 -31.54 12.35
N CYS A 23 35.01 -30.86 11.65
CA CYS A 23 35.22 -30.94 10.21
C CYS A 23 35.86 -32.29 9.84
N SER A 24 35.07 -33.24 9.31
CA SER A 24 35.59 -34.41 8.61
C SER A 24 35.31 -34.31 7.11
N SER A 25 36.39 -34.11 6.34
CA SER A 25 36.40 -34.05 4.88
C SER A 25 36.29 -35.45 4.24
N PRO A 26 35.38 -35.69 3.28
CA PRO A 26 35.46 -36.86 2.42
C PRO A 26 36.32 -36.60 1.18
N LYS A 27 37.31 -37.49 1.01
CA LYS A 27 38.26 -37.58 -0.10
C LYS A 27 37.57 -38.12 -1.36
N MET A 28 37.46 -37.31 -2.40
CA MET A 28 36.87 -37.69 -3.69
C MET A 28 37.85 -38.50 -4.56
N PRO A 29 37.40 -39.62 -5.19
CA PRO A 29 38.18 -40.34 -6.19
C PRO A 29 38.07 -39.72 -7.59
N ARG A 30 39.18 -39.84 -8.33
CA ARG A 30 39.44 -39.33 -9.67
C ARG A 30 39.13 -40.42 -10.70
N CYS A 31 38.14 -40.23 -11.57
CA CYS A 31 37.87 -41.08 -12.74
C CYS A 31 37.58 -40.18 -13.95
N ARG A 32 38.55 -40.02 -14.87
CA ARG A 32 38.76 -40.79 -16.12
C ARG A 32 37.75 -40.46 -17.21
N SER A 33 38.24 -39.67 -18.16
CA SER A 33 37.66 -39.38 -19.47
C SER A 33 37.48 -40.66 -20.29
N GLY A 34 36.29 -40.84 -20.85
CA GLY A 34 35.99 -41.80 -21.90
C GLY A 34 35.04 -41.15 -22.90
N ALA A 35 35.56 -40.84 -24.09
CA ALA A 35 34.77 -40.38 -25.21
C ALA A 35 33.91 -41.54 -25.75
N SER A 36 32.60 -41.32 -25.89
CA SER A 36 31.72 -42.19 -26.64
C SER A 36 30.72 -41.33 -27.40
N MET A 37 30.80 -41.39 -28.73
CA MET A 37 29.85 -40.74 -29.63
C MET A 37 28.58 -41.59 -29.68
N SER A 38 27.51 -41.07 -29.08
CA SER A 38 26.18 -41.66 -29.07
C SER A 38 25.19 -40.65 -29.66
N SER A 39 24.74 -40.93 -30.87
CA SER A 39 23.68 -40.20 -31.57
C SER A 39 22.36 -40.33 -30.82
N SER A 40 21.96 -39.28 -30.12
CA SER A 40 20.70 -39.22 -29.38
C SER A 40 19.55 -38.73 -30.29
N PRO A 41 18.33 -39.29 -30.16
CA PRO A 41 17.16 -38.88 -30.94
C PRO A 41 16.68 -37.46 -30.55
N PRO A 42 15.90 -36.78 -31.42
CA PRO A 42 15.42 -35.43 -31.19
C PRO A 42 14.56 -35.37 -29.92
N LEU A 43 15.03 -34.63 -28.93
CA LEU A 43 14.32 -34.32 -27.70
C LEU A 43 13.03 -33.58 -28.07
N LYS A 44 11.88 -34.17 -27.78
CA LYS A 44 10.59 -33.47 -27.76
C LYS A 44 10.74 -32.26 -26.83
N PRO A 45 10.19 -31.08 -27.17
CA PRO A 45 10.11 -29.97 -26.24
C PRO A 45 9.32 -30.45 -25.03
N SER A 46 10.03 -30.78 -23.96
CA SER A 46 9.44 -31.03 -22.66
C SER A 46 8.73 -29.74 -22.28
N ASP A 47 7.42 -29.82 -22.11
CA ASP A 47 6.57 -28.78 -21.52
C ASP A 47 7.03 -28.50 -20.08
N ILE A 48 8.19 -27.84 -19.92
CA ILE A 48 8.65 -27.31 -18.65
C ILE A 48 7.99 -25.94 -18.50
N SER A 49 6.68 -25.98 -18.27
CA SER A 49 5.95 -24.89 -17.64
C SER A 49 5.18 -25.47 -16.46
N THR A 50 5.91 -26.04 -15.51
CA THR A 50 5.43 -26.09 -14.12
C THR A 50 5.52 -24.68 -13.53
N ALA A 51 4.84 -23.73 -14.18
CA ALA A 51 4.54 -22.45 -13.56
C ALA A 51 3.73 -22.79 -12.31
N SER A 52 4.22 -22.36 -11.16
CA SER A 52 3.54 -22.53 -9.89
C SER A 52 2.08 -22.10 -10.04
N LEU A 53 1.18 -23.07 -9.92
CA LEU A 53 -0.26 -22.86 -10.03
C LEU A 53 -0.75 -22.35 -8.68
N PHE A 54 -0.48 -21.08 -8.40
CA PHE A 54 -1.25 -20.33 -7.41
C PHE A 54 -2.74 -20.62 -7.66
N THR A 55 -3.46 -21.05 -6.63
CA THR A 55 -4.89 -21.36 -6.75
C THR A 55 -5.66 -20.06 -6.56
N PRO A 56 -6.32 -19.53 -7.61
CA PRO A 56 -7.03 -18.26 -7.49
C PRO A 56 -8.10 -18.32 -6.40
N ARG A 57 -8.15 -17.28 -5.56
CA ARG A 57 -9.10 -17.16 -4.46
C ARG A 57 -10.00 -15.95 -4.71
N ALA A 58 -11.26 -16.22 -5.05
CA ALA A 58 -12.26 -15.18 -5.20
C ALA A 58 -12.56 -14.50 -3.85
N PHE A 59 -12.85 -13.20 -3.91
CA PHE A 59 -13.33 -12.43 -2.76
C PHE A 59 -14.70 -11.80 -3.08
N PRO A 60 -15.71 -11.92 -2.20
CA PRO A 60 -15.67 -12.69 -0.95
C PRO A 60 -15.58 -14.21 -1.22
N PRO A 61 -15.05 -15.00 -0.27
CA PRO A 61 -15.08 -16.45 -0.36
C PRO A 61 -16.50 -16.98 -0.58
N PRO A 62 -16.71 -18.08 -1.32
CA PRO A 62 -18.06 -18.59 -1.61
C PRO A 62 -18.94 -18.85 -0.38
N SER A 63 -18.32 -19.16 0.77
CA SER A 63 -19.01 -19.34 2.05
C SER A 63 -19.65 -18.06 2.61
N LEU A 64 -19.26 -16.89 2.11
CA LEU A 64 -19.78 -15.58 2.48
C LEU A 64 -20.64 -14.97 1.35
N THR A 65 -21.07 -15.78 0.37
CA THR A 65 -21.96 -15.31 -0.69
C THR A 65 -23.27 -14.79 -0.09
N GLY A 66 -23.65 -13.57 -0.47
CA GLY A 66 -24.87 -12.90 0.04
C GLY A 66 -24.67 -12.10 1.33
N VAL A 67 -23.47 -12.14 1.93
CA VAL A 67 -23.11 -11.25 3.04
C VAL A 67 -22.65 -9.89 2.46
N PRO A 68 -23.17 -8.74 2.94
CA PRO A 68 -22.70 -7.43 2.52
C PRO A 68 -21.19 -7.28 2.72
N VAL A 69 -20.49 -6.68 1.74
CA VAL A 69 -19.03 -6.57 1.77
C VAL A 69 -18.57 -5.68 2.92
N GLU A 70 -19.36 -4.66 3.24
CA GLU A 70 -19.14 -3.72 4.33
C GLU A 70 -19.12 -4.47 5.67
N TYR A 71 -20.05 -5.40 5.88
CA TYR A 71 -20.07 -6.24 7.07
C TYR A 71 -18.82 -7.12 7.17
N ILE A 72 -18.34 -7.67 6.05
CA ILE A 72 -17.11 -8.47 6.03
C ILE A 72 -15.91 -7.59 6.43
N ILE A 73 -15.83 -6.37 5.91
CA ILE A 73 -14.78 -5.40 6.25
C ILE A 73 -14.81 -5.06 7.75
N ASP A 74 -15.99 -4.78 8.32
CA ASP A 74 -16.14 -4.48 9.74
C ASP A 74 -15.67 -5.65 10.63
N GLN A 75 -16.01 -6.88 10.24
CA GLN A 75 -15.52 -8.07 10.93
C GLN A 75 -14.00 -8.20 10.81
N LEU A 76 -13.43 -7.98 9.62
CA LEU A 76 -11.98 -7.99 9.43
C LEU A 76 -11.28 -6.95 10.32
N HIS A 77 -11.80 -5.73 10.41
CA HIS A 77 -11.24 -4.71 11.31
C HIS A 77 -11.30 -5.14 12.78
N THR A 78 -12.39 -5.79 13.20
CA THR A 78 -12.52 -6.36 14.56
C THR A 78 -11.45 -7.41 14.85
N PHE A 79 -11.08 -8.23 13.85
CA PHE A 79 -10.04 -9.24 14.00
C PHE A 79 -8.61 -8.70 13.84
N ALA A 80 -8.42 -7.49 13.32
CA ALA A 80 -7.10 -6.96 12.98
C ALA A 80 -6.07 -7.01 14.12
N PRO A 81 -6.40 -6.70 15.38
CA PRO A 81 -5.44 -6.83 16.50
C PRO A 81 -4.89 -8.25 16.69
N HIS A 82 -5.62 -9.27 16.25
CA HIS A 82 -5.21 -10.68 16.36
C HIS A 82 -4.23 -11.09 15.27
N TYR A 83 -4.25 -10.44 14.12
CA TYR A 83 -3.43 -10.78 12.93
C TYR A 83 -2.32 -9.77 12.66
N TRP A 84 -2.48 -8.54 13.14
CA TRP A 84 -1.47 -7.49 13.05
C TRP A 84 -0.19 -7.92 13.76
N ASN A 85 0.96 -7.65 13.15
CA ASN A 85 2.29 -8.05 13.63
C ASN A 85 2.50 -9.58 13.82
N LYS A 86 1.66 -10.43 13.22
CA LYS A 86 1.85 -11.90 13.21
C LYS A 86 2.21 -12.38 11.80
N PRO A 87 3.48 -12.27 11.39
CA PRO A 87 3.89 -12.70 10.05
C PRO A 87 3.74 -14.22 9.83
N ASP A 88 3.61 -15.00 10.89
CA ASP A 88 3.42 -16.46 10.83
C ASP A 88 2.00 -16.85 10.42
N THR A 89 1.02 -15.95 10.57
CA THR A 89 -0.36 -16.18 10.12
C THR A 89 -0.64 -15.61 8.73
N ALA A 90 0.30 -14.84 8.17
CA ALA A 90 0.18 -14.27 6.84
C ALA A 90 0.09 -15.37 5.78
N ASP A 91 -0.84 -15.20 4.83
CA ASP A 91 -1.07 -16.12 3.71
C ASP A 91 -0.59 -15.52 2.37
N CYS A 92 0.04 -14.33 2.37
CA CYS A 92 0.71 -13.78 1.19
C CYS A 92 1.92 -12.92 1.55
N THR A 93 2.78 -12.69 0.56
CA THR A 93 3.91 -11.74 0.66
C THR A 93 3.86 -10.73 -0.48
N ILE A 94 3.91 -9.44 -0.17
CA ILE A 94 4.10 -8.38 -1.17
C ILE A 94 5.55 -7.93 -1.17
N VAL A 95 6.18 -7.92 -2.34
CA VAL A 95 7.55 -7.44 -2.56
C VAL A 95 7.49 -6.16 -3.38
N ILE A 96 7.93 -5.06 -2.78
CA ILE A 96 7.88 -3.72 -3.37
C ILE A 96 9.31 -3.27 -3.67
N PRO A 97 9.66 -2.99 -4.94
CA PRO A 97 10.95 -2.41 -5.27
C PRO A 97 11.04 -0.98 -4.73
N VAL A 98 12.11 -0.66 -4.01
CA VAL A 98 12.41 0.71 -3.61
C VAL A 98 13.32 1.32 -4.68
N PRO A 99 12.88 2.40 -5.38
CA PRO A 99 13.77 3.14 -6.25
C PRO A 99 14.96 3.58 -5.42
N HIS A 100 16.16 3.16 -5.79
CA HIS A 100 17.33 3.82 -5.24
C HIS A 100 17.19 5.29 -5.59
N PRO A 101 17.30 6.21 -4.61
CA PRO A 101 17.58 7.59 -4.97
C PRO A 101 18.83 7.48 -5.83
N ARG A 102 18.71 7.78 -7.13
CA ARG A 102 19.88 7.85 -7.99
C ARG A 102 20.71 8.92 -7.34
N GLY A 103 21.69 8.49 -6.54
CA GLY A 103 22.56 9.36 -5.79
C GLY A 103 22.97 10.42 -6.78
N ARG A 104 22.64 11.66 -6.47
CA ARG A 104 23.01 12.82 -7.26
C ARG A 104 24.52 12.76 -7.34
N ALA A 105 25.04 12.09 -8.36
CA ALA A 105 26.44 11.81 -8.57
C ALA A 105 27.04 13.15 -8.98
N GLY A 106 27.35 13.99 -8.00
CA GLY A 106 27.70 15.38 -8.27
C GLY A 106 27.66 16.35 -7.10
N SER A 107 27.66 15.89 -5.85
CA SER A 107 28.12 16.75 -4.75
C SER A 107 29.30 16.07 -4.09
N SER A 108 30.45 16.18 -4.75
CA SER A 108 31.76 15.96 -4.14
C SER A 108 31.98 17.06 -3.09
N PHE A 109 31.27 17.00 -1.97
CA PHE A 109 31.78 17.61 -0.75
C PHE A 109 32.89 16.71 -0.26
N SER A 110 34.11 17.02 -0.72
CA SER A 110 35.37 16.60 -0.13
C SER A 110 35.44 17.12 1.31
N GLY A 111 34.71 16.47 2.21
CA GLY A 111 34.88 16.61 3.65
C GLY A 111 35.66 15.40 4.14
N ASP A 112 36.95 15.60 4.42
CA ASP A 112 37.82 14.67 5.11
C ASP A 112 37.10 14.09 6.35
N MET A 113 36.63 12.84 6.26
CA MET A 113 36.30 12.03 7.42
C MET A 113 37.15 10.76 7.34
N PRO A 114 37.91 10.43 8.40
CA PRO A 114 38.84 9.31 8.38
C PRO A 114 38.10 7.98 8.24
N ALA A 115 38.56 7.22 7.25
CA ALA A 115 38.03 5.93 6.85
C ALA A 115 38.11 4.88 7.97
N PHE A 116 36.97 4.28 8.32
CA PHE A 116 36.96 2.98 8.99
C PHE A 116 37.15 1.89 7.93
N SER A 117 38.35 1.30 7.91
CA SER A 117 38.68 0.09 7.16
C SER A 117 37.82 -1.08 7.63
N MET A 118 36.99 -1.63 6.74
CA MET A 118 36.43 -2.97 6.88
C MET A 118 37.10 -3.87 5.85
N SER A 119 37.73 -4.93 6.38
CA SER A 119 38.66 -5.83 5.73
C SER A 119 38.08 -6.50 4.48
N SER A 120 38.77 -6.28 3.36
CA SER A 120 38.62 -7.03 2.12
C SER A 120 39.23 -8.42 2.28
N GLY A 121 38.37 -9.42 2.51
CA GLY A 121 38.71 -10.83 2.45
C GLY A 121 38.80 -11.29 0.99
N SER A 122 39.98 -11.74 0.61
CA SER A 122 40.34 -12.15 -0.75
C SER A 122 39.72 -13.52 -1.10
N GLU A 123 38.60 -13.54 -1.82
CA GLU A 123 38.07 -14.76 -2.44
C GLU A 123 38.60 -14.93 -3.87
N LYS A 124 39.75 -15.62 -3.98
CA LYS A 124 40.27 -16.13 -5.24
C LYS A 124 39.48 -17.36 -5.67
N GLY A 125 38.60 -17.17 -6.66
CA GLY A 125 38.38 -18.14 -7.73
C GLY A 125 37.29 -19.20 -7.52
N ARG A 126 36.06 -18.87 -7.91
CA ARG A 126 35.16 -19.78 -8.65
C ARG A 126 34.28 -18.96 -9.59
N ARG A 127 34.36 -19.28 -10.88
CA ARG A 127 33.51 -18.71 -11.93
C ARG A 127 32.08 -19.19 -11.72
N VAL A 128 31.19 -18.33 -11.22
CA VAL A 128 29.78 -18.30 -11.60
C VAL A 128 29.40 -16.83 -11.68
N THR A 129 29.31 -16.32 -12.90
CA THR A 129 28.82 -14.99 -13.23
C THR A 129 27.32 -14.96 -13.01
N GLU A 130 26.86 -14.96 -11.75
CA GLU A 130 25.50 -14.52 -11.47
C GLU A 130 25.52 -12.99 -11.46
N PRO A 131 24.82 -12.30 -12.38
CA PRO A 131 24.82 -10.85 -12.43
C PRO A 131 24.33 -10.32 -11.07
N ALA A 132 25.04 -9.37 -10.48
CA ALA A 132 24.65 -8.68 -9.24
C ALA A 132 23.40 -7.78 -9.39
N LEU A 133 22.47 -8.14 -10.28
CA LEU A 133 21.21 -7.45 -10.59
C LEU A 133 20.18 -7.57 -9.45
N ASN A 134 20.50 -8.28 -8.36
CA ASN A 134 19.61 -8.53 -7.23
C ASN A 134 19.78 -7.55 -6.05
N SER A 135 20.67 -6.56 -6.10
CA SER A 135 20.91 -5.67 -4.95
C SER A 135 19.93 -4.49 -4.83
N VAL A 136 18.80 -4.50 -5.55
CA VAL A 136 17.80 -3.43 -5.39
C VAL A 136 17.09 -3.58 -4.05
N PRO A 137 17.13 -2.57 -3.16
CA PRO A 137 16.40 -2.58 -1.91
C PRO A 137 14.92 -2.85 -2.17
N ARG A 138 14.36 -3.76 -1.38
CA ARG A 138 12.97 -4.19 -1.49
C ARG A 138 12.35 -4.14 -0.12
N ILE A 139 11.13 -3.64 -0.06
CA ILE A 139 10.27 -3.79 1.10
C ILE A 139 9.51 -5.10 0.91
N SER A 140 9.54 -5.99 1.90
CA SER A 140 8.81 -7.25 1.90
C SER A 140 7.78 -7.23 3.03
N LEU A 141 6.50 -7.33 2.68
CA LEU A 141 5.39 -7.28 3.62
C LEU A 141 4.70 -8.65 3.63
N LYS A 142 4.66 -9.31 4.79
CA LYS A 142 3.87 -10.53 5.01
C LYS A 142 2.48 -10.13 5.50
N LEU A 143 1.45 -10.37 4.69
CA LEU A 143 0.10 -9.83 4.88
C LEU A 143 -0.96 -10.92 4.70
N HIS A 144 -2.22 -10.56 4.95
CA HIS A 144 -3.36 -11.45 4.79
C HIS A 144 -4.18 -11.05 3.57
N MET A 145 -4.42 -12.00 2.66
CA MET A 145 -5.10 -11.80 1.38
C MET A 145 -6.49 -11.24 1.55
N ASP A 146 -7.21 -11.64 2.61
CA ASP A 146 -8.59 -11.20 2.85
C ASP A 146 -8.67 -9.69 3.13
N TYR A 147 -7.73 -9.13 3.90
CA TYR A 147 -7.66 -7.67 4.13
C TYR A 147 -7.36 -6.92 2.84
N LEU A 148 -6.39 -7.41 2.06
CA LEU A 148 -6.01 -6.80 0.79
C LEU A 148 -7.13 -6.84 -0.24
N SER A 149 -7.80 -7.99 -0.39
CA SER A 149 -8.85 -8.20 -1.38
C SER A 149 -10.15 -7.49 -1.04
N ALA A 150 -10.43 -7.30 0.26
CA ALA A 150 -11.57 -6.53 0.73
C ALA A 150 -11.48 -5.05 0.31
N HIS A 151 -10.27 -4.48 0.40
CA HIS A 151 -10.06 -3.04 0.21
C HIS A 151 -9.47 -2.66 -1.15
N SER A 152 -8.78 -3.56 -1.85
CA SER A 152 -8.16 -3.27 -3.15
C SER A 152 -8.80 -4.07 -4.27
N THR A 153 -9.47 -3.37 -5.18
CA THR A 153 -10.02 -3.98 -6.40
C THR A 153 -8.92 -4.58 -7.28
N PHE A 154 -7.76 -3.92 -7.35
CA PHE A 154 -6.59 -4.40 -8.07
C PHE A 154 -6.05 -5.72 -7.51
N LEU A 155 -5.76 -5.77 -6.20
CA LEU A 155 -5.23 -6.98 -5.57
C LEU A 155 -6.25 -8.11 -5.56
N ARG A 156 -7.54 -7.79 -5.36
CA ARG A 156 -8.63 -8.77 -5.49
C ARG A 156 -8.63 -9.42 -6.87
N GLY A 157 -8.52 -8.63 -7.94
CA GLY A 157 -8.43 -9.15 -9.31
C GLY A 157 -7.21 -10.05 -9.49
N LEU A 158 -6.05 -9.61 -9.01
CA LEU A 158 -4.79 -10.35 -9.12
C LEU A 158 -4.87 -11.71 -8.39
N PHE A 159 -5.39 -11.73 -7.16
CA PHE A 159 -5.59 -12.97 -6.39
C PHE A 159 -6.72 -13.85 -6.92
N SER A 160 -7.63 -13.29 -7.71
CA SER A 160 -8.65 -14.05 -8.47
C SER A 160 -8.12 -14.58 -9.80
N GLY A 161 -6.82 -14.40 -10.10
CA GLY A 161 -6.17 -14.93 -11.29
C GLY A 161 -6.33 -14.04 -12.54
N ALA A 162 -6.79 -12.79 -12.38
CA ALA A 162 -6.80 -11.84 -13.49
C ALA A 162 -5.36 -11.47 -13.92
N SER A 163 -5.18 -11.24 -15.22
CA SER A 163 -3.91 -10.74 -15.76
C SER A 163 -3.65 -9.31 -15.28
N SER A 164 -2.41 -9.01 -14.87
CA SER A 164 -2.05 -7.66 -14.42
C SER A 164 -2.21 -6.60 -15.51
N LEU A 165 -2.03 -6.98 -16.79
CA LEU A 165 -2.24 -6.08 -17.93
C LEU A 165 -3.70 -5.66 -18.10
N ASP A 166 -4.63 -6.58 -17.85
CA ASP A 166 -6.06 -6.32 -17.98
C ASP A 166 -6.53 -5.37 -16.86
N LEU A 167 -6.01 -5.57 -15.64
CA LEU A 167 -6.33 -4.73 -14.49
C LEU A 167 -5.82 -3.29 -14.66
N ILE A 168 -4.60 -3.10 -15.15
CA ILE A 168 -4.03 -1.77 -15.41
C ILE A 168 -4.84 -1.04 -16.49
N SER A 169 -5.22 -1.77 -17.55
CA SER A 169 -6.02 -1.19 -18.63
C SER A 169 -7.41 -0.78 -18.15
N SER A 170 -8.02 -1.58 -17.27
CA SER A 170 -9.33 -1.25 -16.69
C SER A 170 -9.28 -0.04 -15.76
N ALA A 171 -8.20 0.15 -15.00
CA ALA A 171 -8.03 1.31 -14.14
C ALA A 171 -7.91 2.61 -14.94
N ALA A 172 -7.15 2.59 -16.04
CA ALA A 172 -6.96 3.76 -16.91
C ALA A 172 -8.25 4.18 -17.65
N LEU A 173 -9.18 3.25 -17.90
CA LEU A 173 -10.42 3.53 -18.61
C LEU A 173 -11.50 4.19 -17.74
N SER A 174 -11.36 4.15 -16.41
CA SER A 174 -12.39 4.67 -15.51
C SER A 174 -12.35 6.19 -15.34
N GLU A 175 -11.38 6.91 -15.93
CA GLU A 175 -11.10 8.31 -15.58
C GLU A 175 -11.61 9.38 -16.55
N ALA A 176 -11.95 9.10 -17.82
CA ALA A 176 -12.71 10.06 -18.65
C ALA A 176 -13.14 9.51 -20.02
N PRO A 177 -14.34 9.86 -20.51
CA PRO A 177 -14.68 9.76 -21.93
C PRO A 177 -14.09 10.95 -22.69
N SER A 178 -13.69 10.75 -23.95
CA SER A 178 -13.51 11.79 -24.99
C SER A 178 -12.18 12.57 -25.11
N ARG A 179 -11.02 11.93 -24.96
CA ARG A 179 -9.82 12.40 -25.70
C ARG A 179 -9.33 11.33 -26.67
N PRO A 180 -9.32 11.58 -28.00
CA PRO A 180 -8.79 10.63 -28.96
C PRO A 180 -7.30 10.43 -28.67
N SER A 181 -6.99 9.27 -28.10
CA SER A 181 -5.63 8.88 -27.76
C SER A 181 -4.86 8.67 -29.05
N THR A 182 -4.07 9.66 -29.44
CA THR A 182 -2.96 9.42 -30.37
C THR A 182 -2.09 8.34 -29.77
N SER A 183 -2.00 7.23 -30.49
CA SER A 183 -1.38 5.92 -30.23
C SER A 183 0.10 5.96 -29.83
N GLY A 184 0.43 6.65 -28.74
CA GLY A 184 1.68 6.48 -28.00
C GLY A 184 1.43 5.47 -26.89
N GLN A 185 1.50 4.17 -27.20
CA GLN A 185 1.54 3.14 -26.18
C GLN A 185 2.76 3.42 -25.29
N PHE A 186 2.53 3.93 -24.08
CA PHE A 186 3.57 4.02 -23.08
C PHE A 186 4.00 2.58 -22.78
N ALA A 187 5.09 2.13 -23.40
CA ALA A 187 5.70 0.85 -23.12
C ALA A 187 6.31 0.90 -21.71
N VAL A 188 5.47 0.63 -20.71
CA VAL A 188 5.93 0.43 -19.33
C VAL A 188 6.89 -0.76 -19.36
N PRO A 189 8.17 -0.60 -18.97
CA PRO A 189 9.10 -1.71 -18.96
C PRO A 189 8.52 -2.89 -18.17
N GLU A 190 8.65 -4.12 -18.66
CA GLU A 190 8.11 -5.33 -18.02
C GLU A 190 8.54 -5.48 -16.54
N ASN A 191 9.70 -4.93 -16.20
CA ASN A 191 10.24 -4.89 -14.84
C ASN A 191 9.43 -4.00 -13.87
N ARG A 192 8.45 -3.24 -14.37
CA ARG A 192 7.57 -2.35 -13.61
C ARG A 192 6.12 -2.81 -13.62
N LEU A 193 5.84 -4.00 -14.15
CA LEU A 193 4.49 -4.55 -14.10
C LEU A 193 4.31 -5.40 -12.84
N PRO A 194 3.16 -5.28 -12.15
CA PRO A 194 2.76 -6.22 -11.11
C PRO A 194 2.75 -7.64 -11.66
N ARG A 195 3.27 -8.58 -10.87
CA ARG A 195 3.28 -10.00 -11.25
C ARG A 195 3.31 -10.90 -10.03
N LEU A 196 2.71 -12.08 -10.17
CA LEU A 196 2.93 -13.19 -9.25
C LEU A 196 4.31 -13.79 -9.51
N MET A 197 5.08 -13.98 -8.46
CA MET A 197 6.39 -14.62 -8.50
C MET A 197 6.21 -16.13 -8.30
N PRO A 198 7.11 -16.98 -8.81
CA PRO A 198 7.09 -18.41 -8.50
C PRO A 198 7.17 -18.61 -6.97
N CYS A 199 6.14 -19.21 -6.39
CA CYS A 199 5.95 -19.36 -4.95
C CYS A 199 5.14 -20.62 -4.62
N ASP A 200 4.89 -20.89 -3.35
CA ASP A 200 4.01 -21.98 -2.93
C ASP A 200 2.54 -21.66 -3.28
N PRO A 201 1.73 -22.67 -3.67
CA PRO A 201 0.35 -22.45 -4.08
C PRO A 201 -0.54 -21.88 -2.96
N SER A 202 -0.15 -22.08 -1.71
CA SER A 202 -0.83 -21.58 -0.51
C SER A 202 -0.34 -20.20 -0.04
N HIS A 203 0.75 -19.69 -0.60
CA HIS A 203 1.38 -18.45 -0.14
C HIS A 203 1.88 -17.62 -1.34
N PRO A 204 0.98 -16.94 -2.08
CA PRO A 204 1.37 -16.10 -3.20
C PRO A 204 2.40 -15.04 -2.80
N VAL A 205 3.44 -14.90 -3.63
CA VAL A 205 4.41 -13.80 -3.55
C VAL A 205 4.13 -12.84 -4.70
N VAL A 206 3.68 -11.63 -4.38
CA VAL A 206 3.32 -10.60 -5.36
C VAL A 206 4.46 -9.59 -5.48
N PHE A 207 5.02 -9.43 -6.67
CA PHE A 207 5.87 -8.29 -6.99
C PHE A 207 4.98 -7.10 -7.34
N LEU A 208 5.01 -6.04 -6.53
CA LEU A 208 4.11 -4.90 -6.63
C LEU A 208 4.91 -3.58 -6.70
N PRO A 209 5.26 -3.10 -7.90
CA PRO A 209 5.81 -1.76 -8.06
C PRO A 209 4.70 -0.75 -7.79
N VAL A 210 4.83 0.05 -6.74
CA VAL A 210 3.89 1.12 -6.39
C VAL A 210 4.50 2.49 -6.69
N PRO A 211 3.69 3.52 -7.01
CA PRO A 211 4.15 4.89 -7.23
C PRO A 211 5.03 5.45 -6.10
N ASP A 212 4.63 5.23 -4.84
CA ASP A 212 5.39 5.65 -3.67
C ASP A 212 5.54 4.51 -2.65
N PRO A 213 6.68 3.81 -2.62
CA PRO A 213 6.89 2.71 -1.67
C PRO A 213 6.88 3.15 -0.20
N SER A 214 7.19 4.42 0.08
CA SER A 214 7.33 4.91 1.45
C SER A 214 5.98 4.96 2.16
N SER A 215 4.88 5.29 1.47
CA SER A 215 3.54 5.37 2.06
C SER A 215 2.76 4.05 2.12
N MET A 216 3.24 2.98 1.46
CA MET A 216 2.48 1.72 1.37
C MET A 216 2.11 1.14 2.75
N HIS A 217 3.01 1.21 3.72
CA HIS A 217 2.77 0.68 5.06
C HIS A 217 1.59 1.37 5.77
N LEU A 218 1.34 2.65 5.47
CA LEU A 218 0.20 3.41 6.00
C LEU A 218 -1.12 2.94 5.40
N LEU A 219 -1.14 2.65 4.10
CA LEU A 219 -2.32 2.09 3.43
C LEU A 219 -2.64 0.69 3.95
N VAL A 220 -1.62 -0.15 4.13
CA VAL A 220 -1.78 -1.48 4.75
C VAL A 220 -2.35 -1.35 6.16
N HIS A 221 -1.84 -0.41 6.98
CA HIS A 221 -2.38 -0.16 8.30
C HIS A 221 -3.86 0.25 8.23
N TRP A 222 -4.23 1.16 7.33
CA TRP A 222 -5.62 1.55 7.12
C TRP A 222 -6.50 0.37 6.66
N MET A 223 -6.04 -0.51 5.78
CA MET A 223 -6.80 -1.72 5.39
C MET A 223 -7.08 -2.65 6.57
N TYR A 224 -6.16 -2.71 7.54
CA TYR A 224 -6.35 -3.54 8.74
C TYR A 224 -7.28 -2.90 9.75
N PHE A 225 -7.13 -1.60 10.02
CA PHE A 225 -7.79 -0.96 11.16
C PHE A 225 -8.92 0.00 10.79
N GLY A 226 -9.12 0.31 9.51
CA GLY A 226 -10.09 1.32 9.03
C GLY A 226 -9.77 2.76 9.45
N SER A 227 -8.73 2.98 10.26
CA SER A 227 -8.39 4.29 10.82
C SER A 227 -7.43 5.07 9.93
N THR A 228 -7.77 6.35 9.69
CA THR A 228 -6.95 7.30 8.93
C THR A 228 -6.00 8.13 9.79
N SER A 229 -6.04 7.99 11.13
CA SER A 229 -5.27 8.82 12.06
C SER A 229 -3.75 8.68 11.85
N TYR A 230 -3.28 7.47 11.52
CA TYR A 230 -1.86 7.25 11.20
C TYR A 230 -1.44 7.97 9.93
N ILE A 231 -2.29 7.94 8.89
CA ILE A 231 -2.02 8.65 7.62
C ILE A 231 -1.99 10.16 7.87
N GLU A 232 -2.98 10.69 8.60
CA GLU A 232 -3.06 12.11 8.95
C GLU A 232 -1.81 12.58 9.71
N ASN A 233 -1.37 11.82 10.72
CA ASN A 233 -0.17 12.14 11.49
C ASN A 233 1.09 12.14 10.61
N SER A 234 1.28 11.13 9.76
CA SER A 234 2.44 11.05 8.85
C SER A 234 2.45 12.18 7.82
N LEU A 235 1.28 12.61 7.34
CA LEU A 235 1.16 13.77 6.45
C LEU A 235 1.48 15.08 7.18
N ASN A 236 0.96 15.27 8.40
CA ASN A 236 1.21 16.45 9.22
C ASN A 236 2.70 16.58 9.62
N GLU A 237 3.38 15.45 9.81
CA GLU A 237 4.82 15.41 10.13
C GLU A 237 5.73 15.50 8.89
N GLY A 238 5.15 15.50 7.68
CA GLY A 238 5.90 15.51 6.42
C GLY A 238 6.77 14.27 6.22
N GLN A 239 6.41 13.13 6.82
CA GLN A 239 7.11 11.86 6.62
C GLN A 239 6.79 11.23 5.25
N VAL A 240 5.61 11.56 4.73
CA VAL A 240 5.09 11.11 3.44
C VAL A 240 4.45 12.28 2.71
N GLU A 241 4.48 12.24 1.38
CA GLU A 241 3.87 13.23 0.52
C GLU A 241 2.42 12.83 0.20
N TRP A 242 1.49 13.77 0.26
CA TRP A 242 0.07 13.53 -0.07
C TRP A 242 -0.11 12.90 -1.45
N GLU A 243 0.62 13.41 -2.44
CA GLU A 243 0.58 12.93 -3.83
C GLU A 243 1.00 11.46 -3.95
N GLY A 244 1.98 11.02 -3.15
CA GLY A 244 2.42 9.63 -3.10
C GLY A 244 1.32 8.69 -2.62
N ILE A 245 0.61 9.08 -1.56
CA ILE A 245 -0.52 8.29 -1.03
C ILE A 245 -1.68 8.27 -2.03
N ALA A 246 -2.05 9.43 -2.59
CA ALA A 246 -3.15 9.54 -3.54
C ALA A 246 -2.93 8.66 -4.77
N ARG A 247 -1.72 8.70 -5.36
CA ARG A 247 -1.36 7.82 -6.49
C ARG A 247 -1.41 6.34 -6.11
N ASN A 248 -0.96 5.96 -4.92
CA ASN A 248 -1.06 4.57 -4.47
C ASN A 248 -2.53 4.14 -4.28
N VAL A 249 -3.39 5.01 -3.74
CA VAL A 249 -4.84 4.78 -3.57
C VAL A 249 -5.52 4.53 -4.92
N GLU A 250 -5.22 5.35 -5.93
CA GLU A 250 -5.70 5.18 -7.30
C GLU A 250 -5.16 3.89 -7.92
N TYR A 251 -3.84 3.69 -7.83
CA TYR A 251 -3.16 2.54 -8.41
C TYR A 251 -3.68 1.20 -7.89
N LEU A 252 -3.95 1.10 -6.59
CA LEU A 252 -4.48 -0.09 -5.95
C LEU A 252 -6.02 -0.21 -6.10
N GLY A 253 -6.67 0.81 -6.66
CA GLY A 253 -8.12 0.87 -6.76
C GLY A 253 -8.80 0.72 -5.40
N LEU A 254 -8.36 1.53 -4.43
CA LEU A 254 -8.94 1.58 -3.09
C LEU A 254 -10.29 2.32 -3.08
N PRO A 255 -11.18 2.04 -2.11
CA PRO A 255 -12.51 2.62 -2.03
C PRO A 255 -12.52 4.15 -1.87
N ALA A 256 -13.72 4.73 -2.03
CA ALA A 256 -13.92 6.17 -2.04
C ALA A 256 -13.72 6.82 -0.67
N ASP A 257 -13.88 6.09 0.42
CA ASP A 257 -13.71 6.58 1.79
C ASP A 257 -12.30 7.16 2.04
N ILE A 258 -11.24 6.45 1.67
CA ILE A 258 -9.87 6.93 1.80
C ILE A 258 -9.59 8.11 0.85
N LYS A 259 -10.22 8.12 -0.33
CA LYS A 259 -10.13 9.25 -1.29
C LYS A 259 -10.77 10.52 -0.72
N VAL A 260 -11.97 10.40 -0.15
CA VAL A 260 -12.69 11.50 0.51
C VAL A 260 -11.88 12.04 1.68
N PHE A 261 -11.28 11.16 2.50
CA PHE A 261 -10.37 11.58 3.57
C PHE A 261 -9.18 12.37 3.02
N LEU A 262 -8.48 11.86 2.01
CA LEU A 262 -7.32 12.54 1.41
C LEU A 262 -7.70 13.89 0.79
N GLY A 263 -8.86 14.00 0.13
CA GLY A 263 -9.37 15.26 -0.41
C GLY A 263 -9.67 16.29 0.67
N ARG A 264 -10.34 15.88 1.77
CA ARG A 264 -10.60 16.75 2.93
C ARG A 264 -9.32 17.20 3.62
N TRP A 265 -8.34 16.30 3.75
CA TRP A 265 -7.04 16.66 4.32
C TRP A 265 -6.32 17.70 3.44
N TYR A 266 -6.30 17.51 2.12
CA TYR A 266 -5.66 18.43 1.18
C TYR A 266 -6.30 19.82 1.18
N ALA A 267 -7.63 19.90 1.17
CA ALA A 267 -8.35 21.17 1.26
C ALA A 267 -7.98 21.95 2.54
N ARG A 268 -7.95 21.27 3.70
CA ARG A 268 -7.51 21.89 4.97
C ARG A 268 -6.07 22.37 4.92
N TRP A 269 -5.18 21.60 4.29
CA TRP A 269 -3.78 21.96 4.14
C TRP A 269 -3.61 23.25 3.30
N LEU A 270 -4.35 23.38 2.19
CA LEU A 270 -4.32 24.59 1.35
C LEU A 270 -4.74 25.86 2.11
N HIS A 271 -5.78 25.78 2.94
CA HIS A 271 -6.26 26.93 3.71
C HIS A 271 -5.36 27.30 4.90
N THR A 272 -4.49 26.38 5.34
CA THR A 272 -3.60 26.61 6.49
C THR A 272 -2.48 27.63 6.18
N GLU A 273 -2.09 27.77 4.90
CA GLU A 273 -1.09 28.75 4.47
C GLU A 273 -1.65 30.17 4.36
N GLN A 274 -2.96 30.32 4.14
CA GLN A 274 -3.60 31.63 4.00
C GLN A 274 -3.80 32.37 5.33
N GLY A 275 -4.07 31.65 6.43
CA GLY A 275 -4.40 32.26 7.73
C GLY A 275 -3.22 32.60 8.64
N ALA A 276 -1.97 32.48 8.18
CA ALA A 276 -0.78 32.86 8.97
C ALA A 276 -0.23 34.27 8.63
N SER A 277 -0.81 34.92 7.62
CA SER A 277 -0.61 36.33 7.32
C SER A 277 -1.89 37.07 7.71
N ASP A 278 -1.74 38.15 8.47
CA ASP A 278 -2.78 39.10 8.88
C ASP A 278 -3.77 38.61 9.97
N GLY A 279 -3.77 39.16 11.18
CA GLY A 279 -3.06 40.35 11.63
C GLY A 279 -3.62 41.65 11.04
N GLU A 280 -4.90 41.73 10.66
CA GLU A 280 -5.58 43.02 10.56
C GLU A 280 -7.10 42.84 10.70
N GLU A 281 -7.62 43.51 11.72
CA GLU A 281 -9.03 43.76 11.98
C GLU A 281 -9.59 44.52 10.77
N GLY A 282 -10.50 43.94 10.00
CA GLY A 282 -10.90 44.57 8.74
C GLY A 282 -12.20 44.05 8.17
N GLU A 283 -13.29 44.55 8.75
CA GLU A 283 -14.60 44.79 8.12
C GLU A 283 -15.49 43.56 7.84
N GLU A 284 -16.57 43.52 8.60
CA GLU A 284 -17.75 42.66 8.49
C GLU A 284 -18.47 42.94 7.17
N ASP A 285 -18.02 42.35 6.06
CA ASP A 285 -18.78 42.40 4.81
C ASP A 285 -19.86 41.29 4.83
N ASP A 286 -21.03 41.71 5.24
CA ASP A 286 -22.34 41.05 5.27
C ASP A 286 -22.80 40.71 3.84
N PHE A 287 -22.21 39.68 3.22
CA PHE A 287 -22.71 39.14 1.97
C PHE A 287 -23.83 38.14 2.23
N GLU A 288 -25.06 38.66 2.17
CA GLU A 288 -26.30 37.89 1.99
C GLU A 288 -26.13 36.95 0.77
N ASP A 289 -26.02 35.65 1.05
CA ASP A 289 -25.89 34.57 0.06
C ASP A 289 -27.21 34.45 -0.72
N ASP A 290 -27.23 35.02 -1.92
CA ASP A 290 -28.31 34.92 -2.90
C ASP A 290 -28.41 33.48 -3.41
N GLU A 291 -29.20 32.69 -2.68
CA GLU A 291 -29.60 31.32 -2.94
C GLU A 291 -30.33 31.19 -4.29
N THR A 292 -29.54 31.16 -5.38
CA THR A 292 -30.05 30.94 -6.74
C THR A 292 -30.29 29.46 -6.99
N GLU A 293 -31.45 29.00 -6.51
CA GLU A 293 -32.04 27.69 -6.75
C GLU A 293 -32.22 27.43 -8.27
N THR A 294 -31.25 26.79 -8.91
CA THR A 294 -31.35 26.40 -10.33
C THR A 294 -32.01 25.02 -10.44
N VAL A 295 -33.34 25.02 -10.37
CA VAL A 295 -34.21 23.86 -10.61
C VAL A 295 -34.11 23.43 -12.08
N TYR A 296 -33.36 22.37 -12.37
CA TYR A 296 -33.42 21.69 -13.66
C TYR A 296 -34.64 20.77 -13.70
N TYR A 297 -35.75 21.29 -14.24
CA TYR A 297 -36.88 20.47 -14.69
C TYR A 297 -36.47 19.75 -15.98
N SER A 298 -36.08 18.48 -15.88
CA SER A 298 -36.13 17.56 -17.03
C SER A 298 -37.52 16.94 -17.04
N ASP A 299 -38.39 17.61 -17.78
CA ASP A 299 -39.66 17.10 -18.28
C ASP A 299 -39.35 16.10 -19.41
N ASP A 300 -39.67 14.82 -19.20
CA ASP A 300 -40.01 13.89 -20.27
C ASP A 300 -40.74 12.68 -19.66
N GLU A 301 -42.06 12.74 -19.82
CA GLU A 301 -43.03 11.68 -19.60
C GLU A 301 -42.80 10.52 -20.59
N ASP A 302 -42.78 9.25 -20.12
CA ASP A 302 -43.60 8.21 -20.74
C ASP A 302 -43.79 6.99 -19.82
N ALA A 303 -45.00 6.46 -19.89
CA ALA A 303 -45.69 5.57 -18.98
C ALA A 303 -45.25 4.11 -19.07
N SER A 304 -45.35 3.38 -17.94
CA SER A 304 -46.27 2.23 -17.78
C SER A 304 -45.99 1.46 -16.48
N GLU A 305 -46.96 1.48 -15.55
CA GLU A 305 -47.04 0.55 -14.42
C GLU A 305 -47.38 -0.89 -14.87
N PRO A 306 -47.13 -1.92 -14.04
CA PRO A 306 -48.23 -2.37 -13.17
C PRO A 306 -47.80 -2.79 -11.74
N SER A 307 -48.49 -2.18 -10.77
CA SER A 307 -49.18 -2.78 -9.62
C SER A 307 -48.81 -4.20 -9.17
N THR A 308 -48.25 -4.34 -7.95
CA THR A 308 -48.58 -5.42 -6.99
C THR A 308 -48.16 -5.01 -5.56
N ALA A 309 -49.14 -4.68 -4.72
CA ALA A 309 -49.11 -4.73 -3.25
C ALA A 309 -49.73 -6.09 -2.80
N PRO A 310 -49.75 -6.54 -1.52
CA PRO A 310 -49.56 -5.83 -0.22
C PRO A 310 -48.56 -6.55 0.74
N ALA A 311 -48.16 -6.07 1.91
CA ALA A 311 -48.98 -5.86 3.11
C ALA A 311 -48.18 -5.20 4.24
N ARG A 312 -48.91 -4.40 5.02
CA ARG A 312 -48.48 -3.65 6.20
C ARG A 312 -48.40 -4.57 7.42
N VAL A 313 -47.40 -4.37 8.27
CA VAL A 313 -47.47 -4.68 9.69
C VAL A 313 -47.00 -3.46 10.47
N ASP A 314 -47.97 -2.84 11.12
CA ASP A 314 -47.79 -1.85 12.18
C ASP A 314 -47.13 -2.52 13.39
N LEU A 315 -46.07 -1.92 13.94
CA LEU A 315 -45.80 -2.05 15.37
C LEU A 315 -45.13 -0.80 15.92
N ALA A 316 -45.98 0.01 16.56
CA ALA A 316 -45.59 1.09 17.46
C ALA A 316 -45.20 0.51 18.84
N ALA A 317 -44.06 0.96 19.37
CA ALA A 317 -43.74 1.00 20.81
C ALA A 317 -42.48 1.88 20.96
N ALA A 318 -42.61 3.14 21.37
CA ALA A 318 -42.71 3.61 22.77
C ALA A 318 -41.34 3.99 23.35
N LEU A 319 -41.13 5.31 23.46
CA LEU A 319 -40.70 6.05 24.66
C LEU A 319 -39.50 5.52 25.45
N ALA A 320 -38.36 6.24 25.39
CA ALA A 320 -37.75 6.91 26.55
C ALA A 320 -36.43 7.59 26.18
N GLU A 321 -36.48 8.92 26.04
CA GLU A 321 -35.36 9.83 26.30
C GLU A 321 -34.99 9.76 27.79
N PRO A 322 -33.69 9.83 28.12
CA PRO A 322 -33.31 10.79 29.16
C PRO A 322 -32.05 11.59 28.81
N HIS A 323 -32.23 12.90 28.84
CA HIS A 323 -31.23 13.92 29.11
C HIS A 323 -30.23 13.49 30.20
N SER A 324 -28.93 13.73 29.98
CA SER A 324 -27.99 14.05 31.07
C SER A 324 -26.68 14.68 30.57
N ALA A 325 -26.50 15.93 31.01
CA ALA A 325 -25.26 16.56 31.50
C ALA A 325 -24.05 16.73 30.54
N SER A 326 -24.01 17.91 29.93
CA SER A 326 -22.98 18.95 30.20
C SER A 326 -21.78 18.49 31.05
N SER A 327 -20.60 18.40 30.41
CA SER A 327 -19.32 18.70 31.06
C SER A 327 -18.51 19.61 30.15
N ALA A 328 -18.42 20.87 30.56
CA ALA A 328 -17.30 21.75 30.23
C ALA A 328 -16.03 21.13 30.81
N ASP A 329 -14.96 21.00 30.01
CA ASP A 329 -13.62 21.39 30.47
C ASP A 329 -12.58 21.38 29.35
N ASP A 330 -11.71 22.38 29.44
CA ASP A 330 -10.33 22.47 28.95
C ASP A 330 -10.04 22.46 27.45
N ASN A 331 -10.20 23.66 26.89
CA ASN A 331 -9.48 24.15 25.73
C ASN A 331 -8.00 24.44 26.08
N GLU A 332 -7.18 23.40 26.22
CA GLU A 332 -5.73 23.55 26.33
C GLU A 332 -5.10 23.85 24.96
N LYS A 333 -4.86 25.15 24.75
CA LYS A 333 -4.08 25.72 23.65
C LYS A 333 -2.65 25.17 23.67
N ARG A 334 -2.40 24.02 23.02
CA ARG A 334 -1.04 23.59 22.64
C ARG A 334 -0.60 24.31 21.38
N GLY A 335 0.00 25.49 21.56
CA GLY A 335 0.84 26.11 20.55
C GLY A 335 2.06 25.22 20.27
N ARG A 336 2.09 24.57 19.12
CA ARG A 336 3.29 23.86 18.61
C ARG A 336 4.08 24.84 17.73
N PRO A 337 5.39 25.04 17.97
CA PRO A 337 6.21 25.90 17.12
C PRO A 337 6.35 25.26 15.73
N ARG A 338 5.82 25.94 14.71
CA ARG A 338 6.03 25.61 13.30
C ARG A 338 7.48 25.91 12.95
N SER A 339 8.30 24.89 12.77
CA SER A 339 9.51 25.00 11.94
C SER A 339 9.06 24.94 10.48
N ALA A 340 8.65 26.09 9.95
CA ALA A 340 8.49 26.27 8.50
C ALA A 340 9.86 25.97 7.85
N ARG A 341 9.96 24.86 7.13
CA ARG A 341 11.12 24.60 6.28
C ARG A 341 10.99 25.49 5.05
N PRO A 342 12.00 26.30 4.72
CA PRO A 342 11.99 27.06 3.47
C PRO A 342 12.03 26.08 2.30
N LEU A 343 11.02 26.15 1.44
CA LEU A 343 11.06 25.58 0.10
C LEU A 343 12.26 26.20 -0.61
N SER A 344 13.31 25.40 -0.82
CA SER A 344 14.46 25.82 -1.64
C SER A 344 14.00 26.00 -3.08
N THR A 345 13.60 27.22 -3.44
CA THR A 345 13.54 27.67 -4.82
C THR A 345 14.97 27.69 -5.34
N CYS A 346 15.35 26.66 -6.10
CA CYS A 346 16.60 26.64 -6.83
C CYS A 346 16.49 27.63 -7.99
N SER A 347 16.83 28.89 -7.74
CA SER A 347 17.03 29.87 -8.81
C SER A 347 18.29 29.49 -9.57
N SER A 348 18.08 29.02 -10.80
CA SER A 348 19.10 28.88 -11.83
C SER A 348 19.72 30.24 -12.11
N GLN A 349 20.89 30.54 -11.54
CA GLN A 349 21.71 31.66 -11.98
C GLN A 349 22.69 31.14 -13.04
N SER A 350 22.41 31.54 -14.27
CA SER A 350 23.29 31.38 -15.43
C SER A 350 24.53 32.27 -15.24
N VAL A 351 25.72 31.67 -15.35
CA VAL A 351 26.95 32.38 -15.74
C VAL A 351 27.64 31.54 -16.79
#